data_AF-A0A268AG11-F1
#
_entry.id   AF-A0A268AG11-F1
#
_cell.length_a   1.000
_cell.length_b   1.000
_cell.length_c   1.000
_cell.angle_alpha   90.00
_cell.angle_beta   90.00
_cell.angle_gamma   90.00
#
_symmetry.space_group_name_H-M   'P 1'
#
loop_
_entity.id
_entity.type
_entity.pdbx_description
1 polymer ?
#
loop_
_entity_poly.entity_id
_entity_poly.type
_entity_poly.pdbx_seq_one_letter_code
_entity_poly.pdbx_strand_id
1 'polypeptide(L)' 'MYFFSGIIFIAISIVMFFFVDLFSRAFPHEVMLFDEDVKQGYYHTGSLWFPIIAGIIGLFLIVLHFILQEKAE' A
#
# COMPACT_ATOMS: atom_id res chain seq x y z
N MET A 1 8.28 4.50 20.30
CA MET A 1 7.47 5.28 19.35
C MET A 1 7.50 4.69 17.94
N TYR A 2 8.67 4.46 17.34
CA TYR A 2 8.79 3.93 15.96
C TYR A 2 8.08 2.58 15.73
N PHE A 3 8.07 1.69 16.71
CA PHE A 3 7.35 0.41 16.62
C PHE A 3 5.84 0.58 16.35
N PHE A 4 5.14 1.33 17.19
CA PHE A 4 3.72 1.58 17.04
C PHE A 4 3.41 2.34 15.75
N SER A 5 4.22 3.34 15.38
CA SER A 5 4.09 4.03 14.09
C SER A 5 4.26 3.07 12.91
N GLY A 6 5.21 2.14 12.99
CA GLY A 6 5.43 1.11 11.98
C GLY A 6 4.24 0.16 11.83
N ILE A 7 3.67 -0.32 12.94
CA ILE A 7 2.45 -1.14 12.94
C ILE A 7 1.28 -0.37 12.31
N ILE A 8 1.09 0.90 12.65
CA ILE A 8 0.03 1.74 12.07
C ILE A 8 0.21 1.86 10.55
N PHE A 9 1.43 2.08 10.07
CA PHE A 9 1.71 2.16 8.63
C PHE A 9 1.45 0.84 7.89
N ILE A 10 1.76 -0.30 8.52
CA ILE A 10 1.41 -1.62 7.97
C ILE A 10 -0.11 -1.78 7.91
N ALA A 11 -0.84 -1.40 8.96
CA ALA A 11 -2.30 -1.46 8.95
C ALA A 11 -2.91 -0.58 7.85
N ILE A 12 -2.40 0.65 7.69
CA ILE A 12 -2.80 1.57 6.61
C ILE A 12 -2.52 0.95 5.24
N SER A 13 -1.34 0.37 5.03
CA SER A 13 -0.98 -0.33 3.79
C SER A 13 -2.01 -1.42 3.43
N ILE A 14 -2.37 -2.27 4.39
CA ILE A 14 -3.36 -3.34 4.21
C ILE A 14 -4.75 -2.76 3.88
N VAL A 15 -5.18 -1.74 4.62
CA VAL A 15 -6.47 -1.06 4.37
C VAL A 15 -6.50 -0.45 2.97
N MET A 16 -5.41 0.19 2.54
CA MET A 16 -5.30 0.75 1.20
C MET A 16 -5.33 -0.34 0.12
N PHE A 17 -4.66 -1.48 0.31
CA PHE A 17 -4.77 -2.63 -0.59
C PHE A 17 -6.22 -3.12 -0.71
N PHE A 18 -6.93 -3.22 0.41
CA PHE A 18 -8.33 -3.60 0.42
C PHE A 18 -9.19 -2.62 -0.39
N PHE A 19 -9.00 -1.31 -0.22
CA PHE A 19 -9.73 -0.32 -1.00
C PHE A 19 -9.37 -0.35 -2.49
N VAL A 20 -8.10 -0.56 -2.85
CA VAL A 20 -7.71 -0.72 -4.25
C VAL A 20 -8.40 -1.93 -4.88
N ASP A 21 -8.48 -3.06 -4.18
CA ASP A 21 -9.23 -4.23 -4.64
C ASP A 21 -10.72 -3.95 -4.78
N LEU A 22 -11.32 -3.39 -3.72
CA LEU A 22 -12.75 -3.07 -3.68
C LEU A 22 -13.14 -2.15 -4.83
N PHE A 23 -12.41 -1.05 -5.03
CA PHE A 23 -12.68 -0.11 -6.11
C PHE A 23 -12.38 -0.71 -7.48
N SER A 24 -11.38 -1.57 -7.62
CA SER A 24 -11.10 -2.25 -8.91
C SER A 24 -12.26 -3.12 -9.36
N ARG A 25 -13.01 -3.71 -8.43
CA ARG A 25 -14.16 -4.56 -8.73
C ARG A 25 -15.46 -3.79 -8.82
N ALA A 26 -15.68 -2.83 -7.92
CA ALA A 26 -16.93 -2.08 -7.84
C ALA A 26 -17.02 -0.97 -8.90
N PHE A 27 -15.89 -0.34 -9.24
CA PHE A 27 -15.81 0.78 -10.17
C PHE A 27 -14.60 0.63 -11.11
N PRO A 28 -14.57 -0.41 -11.96
CA PRO A 28 -13.49 -0.56 -12.93
C PRO A 28 -13.47 0.65 -13.87
N HIS A 29 -12.26 1.16 -14.16
CA HIS A 29 -12.10 2.30 -15.05
C HIS A 29 -12.15 1.83 -16.50
N GLU A 30 -12.94 2.48 -17.34
CA GLU A 30 -12.98 2.20 -18.77
C GLU A 30 -11.78 2.87 -19.43
N VAL A 31 -10.89 2.07 -20.01
CA VAL A 31 -9.72 2.58 -20.73
C VAL A 31 -10.01 2.41 -22.21
N MET A 32 -10.13 3.52 -22.94
CA MET A 32 -10.22 3.49 -24.39
C MET A 32 -8.86 3.07 -24.97
N LEU A 33 -8.69 1.78 -25.21
CA LEU A 33 -7.70 1.27 -26.14
C LEU A 33 -8.29 1.35 -27.55
N PHE A 34 -7.44 1.67 -28.54
CA PHE A 34 -7.80 1.69 -29.95
C PHE A 34 -8.54 0.38 -30.30
N ASP A 35 -9.86 0.47 -30.50
CA ASP A 35 -10.84 -0.56 -30.88
C ASP A 35 -11.52 -1.45 -29.83
N GLU A 36 -11.25 -1.35 -28.51
CA GLU A 36 -12.04 -2.09 -27.50
C GLU A 36 -12.24 -1.31 -26.19
N ASP A 37 -13.49 -1.29 -25.70
CA ASP A 37 -13.84 -0.81 -24.36
C ASP A 37 -13.37 -1.83 -23.30
N VAL A 38 -12.10 -1.74 -22.91
CA VAL A 38 -11.53 -2.62 -21.88
C VAL A 38 -11.75 -2.01 -20.50
N LYS A 39 -12.51 -2.71 -19.66
CA LYS A 39 -12.66 -2.38 -18.23
C LYS A 39 -11.40 -2.79 -17.49
N GLN A 40 -10.64 -1.83 -16.99
CA GLN A 40 -9.39 -2.06 -16.27
C GLN A 40 -9.54 -1.68 -14.78
N GLY A 41 -9.17 -2.61 -13.90
CA GLY A 41 -9.09 -2.36 -12.47
C GLY A 41 -7.87 -1.48 -12.11
N TYR A 42 -7.89 -0.90 -10.90
CA TYR A 42 -6.82 -0.03 -10.40
C TYR A 42 -5.49 -0.74 -10.14
N TYR A 43 -5.44 -2.07 -10.26
CA TYR A 43 -4.20 -2.86 -10.18
C TYR A 43 -3.16 -2.50 -11.23
N HIS A 44 -3.60 -2.10 -12.41
CA HIS A 44 -2.71 -1.70 -13.50
C HIS A 44 -2.40 -0.20 -13.50
N THR A 45 -2.97 0.52 -12.54
CA THR A 45 -2.70 1.94 -12.34
C THR A 45 -1.59 2.13 -11.30
N GLY A 46 -1.00 3.33 -11.27
CA GLY A 46 -0.02 3.69 -10.22
C GLY A 46 -0.56 3.64 -8.79
N SER A 47 -1.86 3.38 -8.60
CA SER A 47 -2.54 3.28 -7.31
C SER A 47 -1.96 2.22 -6.37
N LEU A 48 -1.34 1.15 -6.88
CA LEU A 48 -0.67 0.15 -6.05
C LEU A 48 0.60 0.66 -5.36
N TRP A 49 1.23 1.73 -5.89
CA TRP A 49 2.45 2.24 -5.28
C TRP A 49 2.21 2.81 -3.88
N PHE A 50 1.05 3.41 -3.63
CA PHE A 50 0.74 4.00 -2.33
C PHE A 50 0.72 2.97 -1.18
N PRO A 51 -0.06 1.86 -1.25
CA PRO A 51 -0.02 0.84 -0.21
C PRO A 51 1.35 0.18 -0.10
N ILE A 52 2.07 -0.04 -1.20
CA ILE A 52 3.42 -0.62 -1.19
C ILE A 52 4.40 0.27 -0.43
N ILE A 53 4.44 1.57 -0.75
CA ILE A 53 5.32 2.54 -0.09
C ILE A 53 4.98 2.64 1.40
N ALA A 54 3.69 2.68 1.75
CA ALA A 54 3.25 2.68 3.15
C ALA A 54 3.74 1.43 3.91
N GLY A 55 3.66 0.26 3.27
CA GLY A 55 4.17 -1.00 3.85
C GLY A 55 5.67 -0.99 4.06
N ILE A 56 6.44 -0.50 3.08
CA ILE A 56 7.90 -0.36 3.17
C ILE A 56 8.29 0.58 4.31
N ILE A 57 7.64 1.75 4.41
CA ILE A 57 7.88 2.70 5.50
C ILE A 57 7.56 2.05 6.86
N GLY A 58 6.43 1.34 6.95
CA GLY A 58 6.03 0.65 8.18
C GLY A 58 7.06 -0.39 8.64
N LEU A 59 7.52 -1.25 7.73
CA LEU A 59 8.57 -2.24 7.99
C LEU A 59 9.89 -1.58 8.40
N PHE A 60 10.29 -0.52 7.68
CA PHE A 60 11.50 0.24 8.01
C PHE A 60 11.46 0.79 9.43
N LEU A 61 10.33 1.36 9.86
CA LEU A 61 10.17 1.89 11.22
C LEU A 61 10.25 0.79 12.30
N ILE A 62 9.72 -0.40 12.04
CA ILE A 62 9.84 -1.55 12.96
C ILE A 62 11.28 -2.00 13.06
N VAL A 63 11.98 -2.18 11.93
CA VAL A 63 13.39 -2.58 11.92
C VAL A 63 14.26 -1.52 12.63
N LEU A 64 14.04 -0.25 12.31
CA LEU A 64 14.73 0.86 12.95
C LEU A 64 14.52 0.88 14.46
N HIS A 65 13.31 0.54 14.94
CA HIS A 65 13.04 0.45 16.37
C HIS A 65 13.96 -0.55 17.07
N PHE A 66 14.09 -1.76 16.53
CA PHE A 66 14.93 -2.80 17.13
C PHE A 66 16.42 -2.45 17.07
N ILE A 67 16.90 -1.89 15.96
CA ILE A 67 18.31 -1.44 15.83
C ILE A 67 18.64 -0.39 16.89
N LEU A 68 17.73 0.56 17.15
CA LEU A 68 17.95 1.60 18.15
C LEU A 68 17.83 1.07 19.58
N GLN A 69 17.00 0.05 19.80
CA GLN A 69 16.89 -0.59 21.11
C GLN A 69 18.16 -1.37 21.44
N GLU A 70 18.69 -2.16 20.50
CA GLU A 70 19.95 -2.91 20.67
C GLU A 70 21.15 -1.98 20.94
N LYS A 71 21.19 -0.81 20.31
CA LYS A 71 22.25 0.19 20.56
C LYS A 71 22.14 0.93 21.88
N ALA A 72 20.99 0.84 22.56
CA ALA A 72 20.75 1.52 23.83
C ALA A 72 21.04 0.62 25.06
N GLU A 73 21.18 -0.69 24.84
CA GLU A 73 21.61 -1.70 25.83
C GLU A 73 23.14 -1.87 25.81
#